data_AF-A0A539DZ57-F1
#
_entry.id   AF-A0A539DZ57-F1
#
_cell.length_a   1.000
_cell.length_b   1.000
_cell.length_c   1.000
_cell.angle_alpha   90.00
_cell.angle_beta   90.00
_cell.angle_gamma   90.00
#
_symmetry.space_group_name_H-M   'P 1'
#
loop_
_entity.id
_entity.type
_entity.pdbx_description
1 polymer ?
#
loop_
_entity_poly.entity_id
_entity_poly.type
_entity_poly.pdbx_seq_one_letter_code
_entity_poly.pdbx_strand_id
1 'polypeptide(L)'
;EPLLPILAAISTLNCGNAAGSETDIATIELASAIRLANGRTINQRHVSSGVSPALGAALSLLRGLTLLTTNSMEKVDVTGLTLTMSIRHRIEQASLVEIVRMDGEAHPGGRLALTATLDNWRGEKSRTDLGIDLPADLAPGEYLLRVSAADADRQWDQARAPGRWDPANLEDLIQMLETEAADDVVVLTLVKREPGVTAAGRDLGRLPPSVLSALAADGVSGPFALTTSRVVARKESALDRVISGSQEMEVTVTANPRSGSGNKQSGGH
;
A
#
# COMPACT_ATOMS: atom_id res chain seq x y z
N GLU A 1 12.81 -8.11 27.85
CA GLU A 1 12.09 -7.96 26.56
C GLU A 1 10.63 -7.64 26.85
N PRO A 2 9.97 -6.77 26.06
CA PRO A 2 8.55 -6.53 26.24
C PRO A 2 7.78 -7.81 25.87
N LEU A 3 7.18 -8.48 26.85
CA LEU A 3 6.37 -9.69 26.63
C LEU A 3 5.01 -9.36 25.97
N LEU A 4 4.60 -8.09 26.03
CA LEU A 4 3.30 -7.61 25.56
C LEU A 4 2.99 -8.00 24.10
N PRO A 5 3.87 -7.77 23.09
CA PRO A 5 3.56 -8.12 21.71
C PRO A 5 3.29 -9.62 21.52
N ILE A 6 4.09 -10.47 22.17
CA ILE A 6 3.96 -11.93 22.08
C ILE A 6 2.67 -12.40 22.78
N LEU A 7 2.40 -11.91 23.99
CA LEU A 7 1.19 -12.27 24.73
C LEU A 7 -0.09 -11.82 24.01
N ALA A 8 -0.08 -10.62 23.43
CA ALA A 8 -1.18 -10.11 22.62
C ALA A 8 -1.43 -10.96 21.37
N ALA A 9 -0.35 -11.35 20.67
CA ALA A 9 -0.43 -12.23 19.50
C ALA A 9 -0.97 -13.62 19.85
N ILE A 10 -0.46 -14.26 20.90
CA ILE A 10 -0.94 -15.57 21.38
C ILE A 10 -2.42 -15.49 21.79
N SER A 11 -2.81 -14.43 22.50
CA SER A 11 -4.20 -14.23 22.91
C SER A 11 -5.14 -14.06 21.72
N THR A 12 -4.69 -13.32 20.69
CA THR A 12 -5.43 -13.13 19.43
C THR A 12 -5.59 -14.45 18.68
N LEU A 13 -4.51 -15.22 18.55
CA LEU A 13 -4.52 -16.53 17.89
C LEU A 13 -5.47 -17.49 18.60
N ASN A 14 -5.36 -17.60 19.93
CA ASN A 14 -6.22 -18.48 20.73
C ASN A 14 -7.69 -18.04 20.66
N CYS A 15 -7.98 -16.74 20.70
CA CYS A 15 -9.34 -16.23 20.56
C CYS A 15 -9.91 -16.57 19.19
N GLY A 16 -9.14 -16.35 18.13
CA GLY A 16 -9.52 -16.69 16.75
C GLY A 16 -9.78 -18.18 16.57
N ASN A 17 -8.92 -19.04 17.10
CA ASN A 17 -9.09 -20.50 17.04
C ASN A 17 -10.21 -21.03 17.95
N ALA A 18 -10.50 -20.37 19.07
CA ALA A 18 -11.61 -20.76 19.93
C ALA A 18 -12.97 -20.37 19.33
N ALA A 19 -13.02 -19.25 18.61
CA ALA A 19 -14.25 -18.72 18.03
C ALA A 19 -14.50 -19.22 16.60
N GLY A 20 -13.46 -19.57 15.84
CA GLY A 20 -13.56 -20.27 14.57
C GLY A 20 -13.15 -21.73 14.76
N SER A 21 -14.09 -22.67 14.62
CA SER A 21 -13.77 -24.11 14.65
C SER A 21 -12.57 -24.42 13.73
N GLU A 22 -11.66 -25.28 14.21
CA GLU A 22 -10.33 -25.66 13.67
C GLU A 22 -10.21 -25.97 12.17
N THR A 23 -11.29 -25.94 11.38
CA THR A 23 -11.35 -26.47 10.02
C THR A 23 -12.04 -25.59 8.98
N ASP A 24 -12.57 -24.41 9.33
CA ASP A 24 -13.26 -23.56 8.35
C ASP A 24 -12.45 -22.32 7.98
N ILE A 25 -12.22 -22.18 6.68
CA ILE A 25 -11.72 -20.96 6.05
C ILE A 25 -12.69 -19.82 6.42
N ALA A 26 -12.19 -18.79 7.10
CA ALA A 26 -12.98 -17.67 7.61
C ALA A 26 -12.32 -16.34 7.29
N THR A 27 -13.09 -15.26 7.40
CA THR A 27 -12.57 -13.88 7.37
C THR A 27 -12.61 -13.32 8.78
N ILE A 28 -11.46 -12.88 9.29
CA ILE A 28 -11.29 -12.27 10.61
C ILE A 28 -10.94 -10.81 10.43
N GLU A 29 -11.79 -9.95 10.94
CA GLU A 29 -11.53 -8.52 11.09
C GLU A 29 -11.07 -8.26 12.53
N LEU A 30 -9.85 -7.79 12.71
CA LEU A 30 -9.25 -7.42 13.99
C LEU A 30 -9.10 -5.90 14.06
N ALA A 31 -9.85 -5.27 14.95
CA ALA A 31 -9.61 -3.90 15.37
C ALA A 31 -8.81 -3.89 16.68
N SER A 32 -7.76 -3.09 16.75
CA SER A 32 -6.96 -2.88 17.96
C SER A 32 -6.96 -1.41 18.35
N ALA A 33 -7.06 -1.15 19.65
CA ALA A 33 -6.88 0.16 20.26
C ALA A 33 -5.79 0.07 21.32
N ILE A 34 -4.63 0.67 21.03
CA ILE A 34 -3.43 0.66 21.87
C ILE A 34 -3.38 1.98 22.64
N ARG A 35 -3.58 1.92 23.96
CA ARG A 35 -3.55 3.10 24.83
C ARG A 35 -2.14 3.31 25.36
N LEU A 36 -1.65 4.54 25.27
CA LEU A 36 -0.33 4.95 25.74
C LEU A 36 -0.44 5.74 27.06
N ALA A 37 0.66 5.77 27.82
CA ALA A 37 0.72 6.51 29.09
C ALA A 37 0.50 8.03 28.94
N ASN A 38 0.83 8.59 27.78
CA ASN A 38 0.59 9.99 27.45
C ASN A 38 -0.87 10.31 27.06
N GLY A 39 -1.79 9.35 27.18
CA GLY A 39 -3.21 9.50 26.87
C GLY A 39 -3.58 9.29 25.41
N ARG A 40 -2.60 9.10 24.50
CA ARG A 40 -2.87 8.80 23.09
C ARG A 40 -3.43 7.38 22.94
N THR A 41 -4.28 7.19 21.94
CA THR A 41 -4.77 5.88 21.51
C THR A 41 -4.46 5.69 20.04
N ILE A 42 -3.70 4.66 19.70
CA ILE A 42 -3.39 4.26 18.33
C ILE A 42 -4.44 3.22 17.92
N ASN A 43 -5.13 3.45 16.81
CA ASN A 43 -6.13 2.52 16.30
C ASN A 43 -5.61 1.82 15.05
N GLN A 44 -5.75 0.50 15.00
CA GLN A 44 -5.40 -0.29 13.81
C GLN A 44 -6.53 -1.23 13.46
N ARG A 45 -6.63 -1.54 12.17
CA ARG A 45 -7.60 -2.49 11.62
C ARG A 45 -6.87 -3.40 10.64
N HIS A 46 -7.04 -4.70 10.83
CA HIS A 46 -6.49 -5.74 9.98
C HIS A 46 -7.60 -6.70 9.58
N VAL A 47 -7.58 -7.16 8.34
CA VAL A 47 -8.51 -8.19 7.86
C VAL A 47 -7.69 -9.36 7.33
N SER A 48 -7.86 -10.53 7.94
CA SER A 48 -7.18 -11.76 7.51
C SER A 48 -8.19 -12.79 7.05
N SER A 49 -7.92 -13.42 5.91
CA SER A 49 -8.76 -14.47 5.33
C SER A 49 -7.90 -15.61 4.80
N GLY A 50 -8.46 -16.82 4.71
CA GLY A 50 -7.81 -17.96 4.06
C GLY A 50 -7.50 -19.10 5.02
N VAL A 51 -6.36 -19.76 4.82
CA VAL A 51 -5.87 -20.81 5.72
C VAL A 51 -5.27 -20.15 6.97
N SER A 52 -5.86 -20.41 8.14
CA SER A 52 -5.46 -19.84 9.44
C SER A 52 -5.55 -18.31 9.54
N PRO A 53 -6.74 -17.69 9.34
CA PRO A 53 -6.90 -16.23 9.43
C PRO A 53 -6.59 -15.68 10.83
N ALA A 54 -6.75 -16.51 11.88
CA ALA A 54 -6.37 -16.15 13.25
C ALA A 54 -4.84 -15.95 13.39
N LEU A 55 -4.05 -16.73 12.66
CA LEU A 55 -2.60 -16.58 12.62
C LEU A 55 -2.20 -15.29 11.90
N GLY A 56 -2.82 -14.99 10.76
CA GLY A 56 -2.57 -13.74 10.04
C GLY A 56 -2.87 -12.51 10.90
N ALA A 57 -4.04 -12.48 11.55
CA ALA A 57 -4.42 -11.40 12.47
C ALA A 57 -3.43 -11.26 13.65
N ALA A 58 -3.01 -12.38 14.25
CA ALA A 58 -2.02 -12.38 15.33
C ALA A 58 -0.65 -11.85 14.89
N LEU A 59 -0.17 -12.23 13.69
CA LEU A 59 1.10 -11.77 13.14
C LEU A 59 1.08 -10.26 12.81
N SER A 60 -0.03 -9.75 12.28
CA SER A 60 -0.20 -8.32 12.03
C SER A 60 -0.13 -7.50 13.33
N LEU A 61 -0.84 -7.94 14.37
CA LEU A 61 -0.78 -7.30 15.69
C LEU A 61 0.63 -7.39 16.31
N LEU A 62 1.28 -8.55 16.21
CA LEU A 62 2.66 -8.74 16.69
C LEU A 62 3.61 -7.73 16.05
N ARG A 63 3.55 -7.58 14.72
CA ARG A 63 4.39 -6.66 13.97
C ARG A 63 4.19 -5.22 14.43
N GLY A 64 2.94 -4.75 14.50
CA GLY A 64 2.61 -3.38 14.92
C GLY A 64 3.09 -3.07 16.33
N LEU A 65 2.78 -3.95 17.30
CA LEU A 65 3.22 -3.79 18.69
C LEU A 65 4.74 -3.88 18.84
N THR A 66 5.41 -4.73 18.07
CA THR A 66 6.87 -4.84 18.11
C THR A 66 7.49 -3.55 17.60
N LEU A 67 7.09 -3.07 16.41
CA LEU A 67 7.58 -1.79 15.86
C LEU A 67 7.40 -0.64 16.84
N LEU A 68 6.26 -0.58 17.52
CA LEU A 68 5.98 0.45 18.52
C LEU A 68 6.83 0.31 19.78
N THR A 69 6.96 -0.90 20.35
CA THR A 69 7.62 -1.12 21.65
C THR A 69 9.14 -1.23 21.58
N THR A 70 9.69 -1.58 20.42
CA THR A 70 11.13 -1.69 20.18
C THR A 70 11.67 -0.51 19.35
N ASN A 71 10.88 0.55 19.18
CA ASN A 71 11.32 1.74 18.46
C ASN A 71 12.53 2.39 19.16
N SER A 72 13.42 3.02 18.39
CA SER A 72 14.65 3.65 18.88
C SER A 72 14.51 5.15 19.20
N MET A 73 13.34 5.74 18.94
CA MET A 73 13.13 7.19 18.97
C MET A 73 12.68 7.68 20.33
N GLU A 74 11.63 7.07 20.88
CA GLU A 74 11.08 7.42 22.19
C GLU A 74 10.56 6.17 22.90
N LYS A 75 10.74 6.11 24.22
CA LYS A 75 10.16 5.01 25.01
C LYS A 75 8.63 5.11 24.99
N VAL A 76 7.97 4.10 24.44
CA VAL A 76 6.51 4.00 24.43
C VAL A 76 6.04 3.09 25.56
N ASP A 77 5.33 3.67 26.53
CA ASP A 77 4.68 2.92 27.62
C ASP A 77 3.22 2.64 27.25
N VAL A 78 2.93 1.39 26.88
CA VAL A 78 1.57 0.91 26.58
C VAL A 78 0.85 0.60 27.89
N THR A 79 -0.24 1.31 28.17
CA THR A 79 -1.05 1.18 29.40
C THR A 79 -2.28 0.30 29.22
N GLY A 80 -2.70 0.06 27.98
CA GLY A 80 -3.82 -0.82 27.69
C GLY A 80 -3.88 -1.23 26.24
N LEU A 81 -4.45 -2.41 26.00
CA LEU A 81 -4.72 -2.95 24.68
C LEU A 81 -6.17 -3.44 24.67
N THR A 82 -6.99 -2.91 23.78
CA THR A 82 -8.34 -3.43 23.52
C THR A 82 -8.32 -4.07 22.14
N LEU A 83 -8.78 -5.32 22.05
CA LEU A 83 -8.90 -6.06 20.80
C LEU A 83 -10.37 -6.36 20.57
N THR A 84 -10.86 -6.05 19.38
CA THR A 84 -12.22 -6.40 18.93
C THR A 84 -12.08 -7.23 17.68
N MET A 85 -12.48 -8.50 17.78
CA MET A 85 -12.37 -9.46 16.70
C MET A 85 -13.77 -9.82 16.19
N SER A 86 -13.98 -9.65 14.90
CA SER A 86 -15.21 -10.06 14.21
C SER A 86 -14.90 -11.18 13.24
N ILE A 87 -15.59 -12.31 13.37
CA ILE A 87 -15.41 -13.47 12.50
C ILE A 87 -16.62 -13.57 11.57
N ARG A 88 -16.36 -13.68 10.27
CA ARG A 88 -17.37 -13.92 9.24
C ARG A 88 -17.12 -15.28 8.59
N HIS A 89 -18.11 -16.17 8.63
CA HIS A 89 -18.10 -17.49 7.98
C HIS A 89 -18.43 -17.40 6.47
N ARG A 90 -17.88 -16.39 5.79
CA ARG A 90 -17.91 -16.28 4.33
C ARG A 90 -16.50 -15.96 3.88
N ILE A 91 -15.99 -16.78 2.97
CA ILE A 91 -14.64 -16.63 2.43
C ILE A 91 -14.74 -15.60 1.33
N GLU A 92 -14.45 -14.38 1.71
CA GLU A 92 -14.32 -13.27 0.79
C GLU A 92 -12.83 -13.09 0.54
N GLN A 93 -12.16 -14.14 0.05
CA GLN A 93 -10.79 -14.06 -0.43
C GLN A 93 -10.74 -14.33 -1.92
N ALA A 94 -10.06 -13.46 -2.66
CA ALA A 94 -9.75 -13.70 -4.06
C ALA A 94 -8.31 -13.29 -4.39
N SER A 95 -7.67 -14.05 -5.26
CA SER A 95 -6.38 -13.67 -5.83
C SER A 95 -6.59 -12.82 -7.07
N LEU A 96 -5.79 -11.78 -7.21
CA LEU A 96 -5.72 -11.00 -8.44
C LEU A 96 -4.91 -11.78 -9.49
N VAL A 97 -5.61 -12.32 -10.50
CA VAL A 97 -4.99 -13.21 -11.49
C VAL A 97 -4.68 -12.53 -12.82
N GLU A 98 -5.39 -11.46 -13.16
CA GLU A 98 -5.23 -10.77 -14.44
C GLU A 98 -5.72 -9.33 -14.34
N ILE A 99 -5.08 -8.43 -15.10
CA ILE A 99 -5.58 -7.09 -15.37
C ILE A 99 -5.58 -6.85 -16.88
N VAL A 100 -6.67 -6.28 -17.38
CA VAL A 100 -6.83 -5.92 -18.78
C VAL A 100 -7.26 -4.47 -18.87
N ARG A 101 -6.55 -3.68 -19.67
CA ARG A 101 -6.95 -2.31 -19.98
C ARG A 101 -8.25 -2.30 -20.78
N MET A 102 -9.18 -1.42 -20.39
CA MET A 102 -10.36 -1.11 -21.21
C MET A 102 -9.96 -0.12 -22.32
N ASP A 103 -10.59 -0.24 -23.49
CA ASP A 103 -10.27 0.58 -24.67
C ASP A 103 -10.20 2.09 -24.34
N GLY A 104 -9.23 2.77 -24.95
CA GLY A 104 -8.99 4.21 -24.79
C GLY A 104 -7.52 4.52 -24.59
N GLU A 105 -7.05 5.66 -25.09
CA GLU A 105 -5.66 6.11 -24.94
C GLU A 105 -5.37 6.67 -23.55
N ALA A 106 -4.12 6.55 -23.09
CA ALA A 106 -3.69 7.07 -21.81
C ALA A 106 -3.08 8.42 -22.10
N HIS A 107 -3.71 9.48 -21.62
CA HIS A 107 -3.25 10.84 -21.84
C HIS A 107 -3.30 11.62 -20.51
N PRO A 108 -2.53 12.71 -20.39
CA PRO A 108 -2.56 13.56 -19.20
C PRO A 108 -3.98 14.04 -18.91
N GLY A 109 -4.38 13.99 -17.63
CA GLY A 109 -5.72 14.37 -17.17
C GLY A 109 -6.83 13.38 -17.56
N GLY A 110 -6.49 12.28 -18.23
CA GLY A 110 -7.42 11.20 -18.56
C GLY A 110 -7.64 10.24 -17.41
N ARG A 111 -8.42 9.18 -17.65
CA ARG A 111 -8.62 8.09 -16.72
C ARG A 111 -8.22 6.78 -17.39
N LEU A 112 -7.36 6.01 -16.72
CA LEU A 112 -7.04 4.66 -17.15
C LEU A 112 -8.04 3.70 -16.51
N ALA A 113 -8.94 3.16 -17.34
CA ALA A 113 -9.91 2.15 -16.94
C ALA A 113 -9.38 0.75 -17.24
N LEU A 114 -9.62 -0.19 -16.34
CA LEU A 114 -9.16 -1.57 -16.44
C LEU A 114 -10.20 -2.51 -15.83
N THR A 115 -10.25 -3.73 -16.33
CA THR A 115 -10.97 -4.84 -15.72
C THR A 115 -9.95 -5.77 -15.07
N ALA A 116 -10.12 -6.01 -13.78
CA ALA A 116 -9.36 -7.01 -13.03
C ALA A 116 -10.15 -8.32 -12.96
N THR A 117 -9.48 -9.44 -13.21
CA THR A 117 -10.02 -10.78 -12.96
C THR A 117 -9.54 -11.25 -11.60
N LEU A 118 -10.49 -11.63 -10.75
CA LEU A 118 -10.28 -12.15 -9.41
C LEU A 118 -10.68 -13.63 -9.39
N ASP A 119 -9.81 -14.49 -8.86
CA ASP A 119 -10.07 -15.91 -8.70
C ASP A 119 -10.25 -16.24 -7.21
N ASN A 120 -11.43 -16.73 -6.84
CA ASN A 120 -11.66 -17.10 -5.44
C ASN A 120 -11.02 -18.47 -5.14
N TRP A 121 -10.98 -18.82 -3.85
CA TRP A 121 -10.42 -20.11 -3.42
C TRP A 121 -11.13 -21.35 -3.99
N ARG A 122 -12.36 -21.21 -4.53
CA ARG A 122 -13.10 -22.29 -5.20
C ARG A 122 -12.80 -22.37 -6.71
N GLY A 123 -11.94 -21.52 -7.25
CA GLY A 123 -11.64 -21.43 -8.67
C GLY A 123 -12.69 -20.67 -9.49
N GLU A 124 -13.62 -19.97 -8.83
CA GLU A 124 -14.62 -19.15 -9.50
C GLU A 124 -14.04 -17.77 -9.80
N LYS A 125 -14.01 -17.44 -11.09
CA LYS A 125 -13.51 -16.16 -11.58
C LYS A 125 -14.61 -15.12 -11.62
N SER A 126 -14.31 -13.94 -11.11
CA SER A 126 -15.16 -12.75 -11.19
C SER A 126 -14.37 -11.58 -11.79
N ARG A 127 -15.06 -10.66 -12.45
CA ARG A 127 -14.44 -9.46 -13.04
C ARG A 127 -14.89 -8.23 -12.28
N THR A 128 -13.97 -7.31 -12.02
CA THR A 128 -14.24 -6.03 -11.36
C THR A 128 -13.59 -4.90 -12.15
N ASP A 129 -14.36 -3.86 -12.42
CA ASP A 129 -13.84 -2.67 -13.10
C ASP A 129 -13.15 -1.77 -12.08
N LEU A 130 -11.92 -1.40 -12.40
CA LEU A 130 -11.06 -0.50 -11.64
C LEU A 130 -10.66 0.67 -12.53
N GLY A 131 -10.14 1.72 -11.91
CA GLY A 131 -9.51 2.76 -12.70
C GLY A 131 -8.86 3.83 -11.87
N ILE A 132 -7.80 4.42 -12.45
CA ILE A 132 -6.97 5.44 -11.84
C ILE A 132 -6.97 6.70 -12.71
N ASP A 133 -7.10 7.85 -12.07
CA ASP A 133 -7.05 9.14 -12.74
C ASP A 133 -5.59 9.54 -12.98
N LEU A 134 -5.28 9.93 -14.21
CA LEU A 134 -3.94 10.33 -14.63
C LEU A 134 -3.76 11.84 -14.37
N PRO A 135 -2.67 12.26 -13.71
CA PRO A 135 -2.40 13.67 -13.48
C PRO A 135 -2.40 14.50 -14.79
N ALA A 136 -2.86 15.75 -14.72
CA ALA A 136 -2.93 16.63 -15.89
C ALA A 136 -1.55 17.07 -16.40
N ASP A 137 -0.54 17.04 -15.55
CA ASP A 137 0.85 17.39 -15.80
C ASP A 137 1.72 16.18 -16.16
N LEU A 138 1.11 15.02 -16.41
CA LEU A 138 1.81 13.79 -16.76
C LEU A 138 2.62 13.98 -18.07
N ALA A 139 3.91 13.67 -18.03
CA ALA A 139 4.74 13.73 -19.22
C ALA A 139 4.44 12.53 -20.15
N PRO A 140 4.45 12.68 -21.47
CA PRO A 140 4.38 11.55 -22.39
C PRO A 140 5.52 10.56 -22.15
N GLY A 141 5.26 9.27 -22.36
CA GLY A 141 6.26 8.20 -22.24
C GLY A 141 5.72 6.91 -21.61
N GLU A 142 6.64 6.01 -21.27
CA GLU A 142 6.31 4.71 -20.67
C GLU A 142 6.18 4.78 -19.15
N TYR A 143 5.12 4.18 -18.65
CA TYR A 143 4.81 4.01 -17.24
C TYR A 143 4.49 2.54 -16.95
N LEU A 144 4.55 2.17 -15.69
CA LEU A 144 4.14 0.86 -15.21
C LEU A 144 2.96 1.06 -14.26
N LEU A 145 1.82 0.48 -14.58
CA LEU A 145 0.72 0.37 -13.64
C LEU A 145 0.88 -0.92 -12.85
N ARG A 146 0.91 -0.80 -11.53
CA ARG A 146 0.80 -1.91 -10.60
C ARG A 146 -0.62 -1.94 -10.03
N VAL A 147 -1.21 -3.11 -9.97
CA VAL A 147 -2.49 -3.37 -9.30
C VAL A 147 -2.20 -4.48 -8.30
N SER A 148 -2.30 -4.18 -7.01
CA SER A 148 -1.83 -5.08 -5.96
C SER A 148 -2.78 -5.11 -4.78
N ALA A 149 -2.82 -6.23 -4.06
CA ALA A 149 -3.32 -6.25 -2.69
C ALA A 149 -2.49 -5.29 -1.81
N ALA A 150 -3.10 -4.81 -0.72
CA ALA A 150 -2.48 -3.82 0.18
C ALA A 150 -1.13 -4.28 0.75
N ASP A 151 -1.01 -5.56 1.11
CA ASP A 151 0.21 -6.16 1.63
C ASP A 151 1.33 -6.26 0.57
N ALA A 152 0.98 -6.69 -0.64
CA ALA A 152 1.91 -6.79 -1.76
C ALA A 152 2.40 -5.41 -2.22
N ASP A 153 1.51 -4.41 -2.26
CA ASP A 153 1.88 -3.03 -2.56
C ASP A 153 2.84 -2.46 -1.51
N ARG A 154 2.59 -2.77 -0.23
CA ARG A 154 3.45 -2.36 0.89
C ARG A 154 4.86 -2.94 0.79
N GLN A 155 4.95 -4.26 0.59
CA GLN A 155 6.24 -4.93 0.43
C GLN A 155 7.02 -4.35 -0.75
N TRP A 156 6.34 -4.09 -1.86
CA TRP A 156 6.95 -3.44 -3.02
C TRP A 156 7.40 -2.01 -2.71
N ASP A 157 6.58 -1.19 -2.05
CA ASP A 157 6.90 0.21 -1.72
C ASP A 157 8.08 0.28 -0.73
N GLN A 158 8.17 -0.67 0.20
CA GLN A 158 9.30 -0.82 1.12
C GLN A 158 10.60 -1.19 0.40
N ALA A 159 10.54 -2.13 -0.54
CA ALA A 159 11.70 -2.50 -1.35
C ALA A 159 12.14 -1.35 -2.29
N ARG A 160 11.19 -0.60 -2.83
CA ARG A 160 11.44 0.55 -3.72
C ARG A 160 12.06 1.73 -2.98
N ALA A 161 11.58 2.01 -1.77
CA ALA A 161 11.88 3.22 -1.02
C ALA A 161 12.12 2.90 0.46
N PRO A 162 13.23 2.23 0.81
CA PRO A 162 13.48 1.78 2.18
C PRO A 162 13.51 2.94 3.18
N GLY A 163 14.05 4.11 2.79
CA GLY A 163 14.09 5.30 3.65
C GLY A 163 12.73 5.97 3.89
N ARG A 164 11.67 5.58 3.17
CA ARG A 164 10.28 5.99 3.51
C ARG A 164 9.74 5.21 4.70
N TRP A 165 10.24 4.00 4.91
CA TRP A 165 9.83 3.09 5.97
C TRP A 165 10.76 3.16 7.19
N ASP A 166 11.60 4.19 7.25
CA ASP A 166 12.46 4.53 8.39
C ASP A 166 11.91 5.81 9.04
N PRO A 167 10.99 5.70 10.03
CA PRO A 167 10.35 6.85 10.66
C PRO A 167 11.40 7.70 11.39
N ALA A 168 11.37 9.02 11.18
CA ALA A 168 12.35 9.93 11.78
C ALA A 168 12.03 10.27 13.25
N ASN A 169 10.77 10.13 13.64
CA ASN A 169 10.29 10.36 15.00
C ASN A 169 9.06 9.46 15.31
N LEU A 170 8.65 9.43 16.58
CA LEU A 170 7.53 8.60 17.03
C LEU A 170 6.20 8.97 16.33
N GLU A 171 5.99 10.24 15.97
CA GLU A 171 4.78 10.67 15.27
C GLU A 171 4.70 10.05 13.87
N ASP A 172 5.83 10.05 13.13
CA ASP A 172 5.91 9.42 11.82
C ASP A 172 5.65 7.91 11.89
N LEU A 173 6.15 7.24 12.94
CA LEU A 173 5.87 5.83 13.19
C LEU A 173 4.38 5.58 13.48
N ILE A 174 3.77 6.39 14.34
CA ILE A 174 2.34 6.25 14.67
C ILE A 174 1.50 6.47 13.41
N GLN A 175 1.80 7.52 12.64
CA GLN A 175 1.11 7.79 11.38
C GLN A 175 1.26 6.62 10.40
N MET A 176 2.45 6.02 10.30
CA MET A 176 2.68 4.84 9.46
C MET A 176 1.84 3.65 9.90
N LEU A 177 1.65 3.44 11.21
CA LEU A 177 0.85 2.35 11.76
C LEU A 177 -0.67 2.57 11.58
N GLU A 178 -1.13 3.82 11.58
CA GLU A 178 -2.55 4.20 11.43
C GLU A 178 -3.00 4.32 9.98
N THR A 179 -2.09 4.71 9.06
CA THR A 179 -2.40 4.87 7.62
C THR A 179 -2.18 3.60 6.81
N GLU A 180 -2.02 2.47 7.50
CA GLU A 180 -1.86 1.18 6.87
C GLU A 180 -3.14 0.80 6.10
N ALA A 181 -3.03 0.69 4.77
CA ALA A 181 -4.15 0.35 3.90
C ALA A 181 -4.80 -0.97 4.33
N ALA A 182 -6.13 -0.99 4.33
CA ALA A 182 -6.92 -2.15 4.74
C ALA A 182 -6.77 -3.31 3.75
N ASP A 183 -6.83 -4.55 4.24
CA ASP A 183 -6.56 -5.74 3.43
C ASP A 183 -7.69 -6.07 2.42
N ASP A 184 -8.82 -5.35 2.47
CA ASP A 184 -9.97 -5.42 1.55
C ASP A 184 -9.92 -4.37 0.42
N VAL A 185 -8.78 -3.71 0.22
CA VAL A 185 -8.56 -2.77 -0.89
C VAL A 185 -7.59 -3.31 -1.92
N VAL A 186 -7.80 -2.92 -3.17
CA VAL A 186 -6.77 -3.01 -4.22
C VAL A 186 -6.12 -1.65 -4.38
N VAL A 187 -4.80 -1.64 -4.37
CA VAL A 187 -3.99 -0.45 -4.58
C VAL A 187 -3.54 -0.40 -6.04
N LEU A 188 -3.96 0.65 -6.73
CA LEU A 188 -3.50 0.99 -8.07
C LEU A 188 -2.37 2.00 -7.93
N THR A 189 -1.16 1.64 -8.35
CA THR A 189 0.02 2.49 -8.26
C THR A 189 0.62 2.67 -9.65
N LEU A 190 0.50 3.88 -10.20
CA LEU A 190 1.16 4.26 -11.45
C LEU A 190 2.56 4.76 -11.14
N VAL A 191 3.57 4.13 -11.73
CA VAL A 191 4.97 4.47 -11.50
C VAL A 191 5.69 4.80 -12.78
N LYS A 192 6.70 5.65 -12.65
CA LYS A 192 7.70 5.88 -13.69
C LYS A 192 9.01 5.23 -13.25
N ARG A 193 9.57 4.36 -14.09
CA ARG A 193 10.86 3.68 -13.87
C ARG A 193 12.01 4.68 -14.06
N GLU A 194 12.13 5.64 -13.15
CA GLU A 194 13.22 6.61 -13.06
C GLU A 194 13.74 6.65 -11.61
N PRO A 195 15.07 6.66 -11.39
CA PRO A 195 15.63 6.78 -10.05
C PRO A 195 15.19 8.08 -9.37
N GLY A 196 14.85 8.00 -8.08
CA GLY A 196 14.47 9.14 -7.25
C GLY A 196 15.17 9.13 -5.89
N VAL A 197 14.71 9.97 -4.97
CA VAL A 197 15.25 10.06 -3.60
C VAL A 197 14.09 10.22 -2.62
N THR A 198 14.15 9.52 -1.49
CA THR A 198 13.35 9.83 -0.29
C THR A 198 14.19 10.61 0.70
N ALA A 199 13.58 11.52 1.46
CA ALA A 199 14.18 12.19 2.59
C ALA A 199 13.22 12.20 3.78
N ALA A 200 13.69 11.76 4.95
CA ALA A 200 12.93 11.78 6.21
C ALA A 200 11.48 11.25 6.06
N GLY A 201 11.33 10.02 5.57
CA GLY A 201 10.01 9.39 5.43
C GLY A 201 9.16 9.87 4.24
N ARG A 202 9.67 10.73 3.35
CA ARG A 202 8.89 11.27 2.21
C ARG A 202 9.61 11.11 0.88
N ASP A 203 8.88 10.78 -0.19
CA ASP A 203 9.40 10.83 -1.56
C ASP A 203 9.67 12.29 -1.95
N LEU A 204 10.92 12.61 -2.29
CA LEU A 204 11.25 13.88 -2.92
C LEU A 204 10.93 13.76 -4.42
N GLY A 205 10.34 14.81 -4.98
CA GLY A 205 9.95 14.85 -6.38
C GLY A 205 11.13 14.79 -7.36
N ARG A 206 10.90 15.29 -8.57
CA ARG A 206 11.89 15.23 -9.66
C ARG A 206 13.16 16.04 -9.29
N LEU A 207 14.25 15.36 -8.97
CA LEU A 207 15.55 15.99 -8.73
C LEU A 207 16.36 16.07 -10.04
N PRO A 208 17.15 17.15 -10.25
CA PRO A 208 18.07 17.23 -11.37
C PRO A 208 19.10 16.08 -11.32
N PRO A 209 19.54 15.55 -12.48
CA PRO A 209 20.52 14.47 -12.54
C PRO A 209 21.82 14.77 -11.77
N SER A 210 22.27 16.03 -11.77
CA SER A 210 23.47 16.46 -11.05
C SER A 210 23.36 16.31 -9.53
N VAL A 211 22.16 16.50 -8.96
CA VAL A 211 21.90 16.32 -7.52
C VAL A 211 21.85 14.84 -7.16
N LEU A 212 21.23 14.02 -8.02
CA LEU A 212 21.22 12.56 -7.85
C LEU A 212 22.63 11.97 -7.91
N SER A 213 23.46 12.43 -8.86
CA SER A 213 24.85 12.00 -8.97
C SER A 213 25.70 12.40 -7.77
N ALA A 214 25.49 13.60 -7.21
CA ALA A 214 26.18 14.02 -5.98
C ALA A 214 25.80 13.13 -4.78
N LEU A 215 24.50 12.85 -4.59
CA LEU A 215 24.00 11.99 -3.52
C LEU A 215 24.46 10.52 -3.65
N ALA A 216 24.60 10.03 -4.89
CA ALA A 216 25.09 8.68 -5.15
C ALA A 216 26.62 8.57 -5.00
N ALA A 217 27.37 9.63 -5.31
CA ALA A 217 28.83 9.64 -5.28
C ALA A 217 29.41 9.80 -3.86
N ASP A 218 28.78 10.62 -3.01
CA ASP A 218 29.27 10.84 -1.64
C ASP A 218 28.96 9.67 -0.68
N GLY A 219 28.23 8.65 -1.16
CA GLY A 219 27.59 7.67 -0.29
C GLY A 219 26.47 8.36 0.50
N VAL A 220 25.28 7.78 0.50
CA VAL A 220 24.15 8.40 1.16
C VAL A 220 24.41 8.46 2.67
N SER A 221 24.85 9.62 3.17
CA SER A 221 25.05 9.91 4.59
C SER A 221 24.14 11.07 4.97
N GLY A 222 23.15 10.78 5.82
CA GLY A 222 22.03 11.67 6.14
C GLY A 222 20.67 10.99 5.93
N PRO A 223 19.53 11.69 6.13
CA PRO A 223 18.18 11.11 6.12
C PRO A 223 17.65 10.80 4.70
N PHE A 224 18.54 10.65 3.71
CA PHE A 224 18.19 10.44 2.31
C PHE A 224 18.28 8.95 1.97
N ALA A 225 17.52 8.47 0.98
CA ALA A 225 17.71 7.14 0.40
C ALA A 225 17.31 7.16 -1.09
N LEU A 226 18.02 6.41 -1.93
CA LEU A 226 17.70 6.30 -3.35
C LEU A 226 16.44 5.44 -3.54
N THR A 227 15.59 5.82 -4.49
CA THR A 227 14.43 5.02 -4.91
C THR A 227 14.62 4.52 -6.33
N THR A 228 14.13 3.30 -6.60
CA THR A 228 14.26 2.66 -7.92
C THR A 228 13.18 3.10 -8.92
N SER A 229 12.09 3.69 -8.41
CA SER A 229 11.00 4.23 -9.22
C SER A 229 10.25 5.34 -8.47
N ARG A 230 9.60 6.21 -9.24
CA ARG A 230 8.77 7.30 -8.72
C ARG A 230 7.29 6.93 -8.83
N VAL A 231 6.55 7.05 -7.74
CA VAL A 231 5.08 6.98 -7.73
C VAL A 231 4.52 8.29 -8.31
N VAL A 232 3.64 8.16 -9.31
CA VAL A 232 3.08 9.29 -10.05
C VAL A 232 1.60 9.49 -9.73
N ALA A 233 0.87 8.40 -9.56
CA ALA A 233 -0.49 8.40 -9.06
C ALA A 233 -0.70 7.13 -8.23
N ARG A 234 -1.52 7.25 -7.19
CA ARG A 234 -1.92 6.11 -6.34
C ARG A 234 -3.39 6.24 -5.99
N LYS A 235 -4.10 5.12 -6.03
CA LYS A 235 -5.52 5.07 -5.69
C LYS A 235 -5.87 3.75 -5.05
N GLU A 236 -6.59 3.82 -3.94
CA GLU A 236 -7.21 2.65 -3.31
C GLU A 236 -8.61 2.48 -3.86
N SER A 237 -8.99 1.24 -4.14
CA SER A 237 -10.35 0.86 -4.52
C SER A 237 -10.79 -0.25 -3.58
N ALA A 238 -11.75 0.05 -2.71
CA ALA A 238 -12.32 -0.92 -1.79
C ALA A 238 -13.07 -2.01 -2.56
N LEU A 239 -12.91 -3.24 -2.10
CA LEU A 239 -13.65 -4.40 -2.56
C LEU A 239 -14.33 -5.07 -1.37
N ASP A 240 -15.46 -5.74 -1.61
CA ASP A 240 -16.17 -6.49 -0.56
C ASP A 240 -15.49 -7.83 -0.24
N ARG A 241 -14.15 -7.90 -0.35
CA ARG A 241 -13.34 -9.11 -0.17
C ARG A 241 -11.86 -8.77 0.01
N VAL A 242 -11.18 -9.58 0.80
CA VAL A 242 -9.73 -9.59 0.94
C VAL A 242 -9.09 -10.04 -0.36
N ILE A 243 -8.07 -9.30 -0.79
CA ILE A 243 -7.33 -9.59 -2.02
C ILE A 243 -5.93 -10.07 -1.68
N SER A 244 -5.41 -10.97 -2.52
CA SER A 244 -4.00 -11.33 -2.53
C SER A 244 -3.38 -11.21 -3.92
N GLY A 245 -2.06 -11.04 -3.95
CA GLY A 245 -1.28 -11.00 -5.17
C GLY A 245 -1.18 -9.60 -5.80
N SER A 246 -0.52 -9.56 -6.95
CA SER A 246 -0.29 -8.34 -7.70
C SER A 246 -0.14 -8.64 -9.18
N GLN A 247 -0.50 -7.67 -10.01
CA GLN A 247 -0.36 -7.68 -11.46
C GLN A 247 0.22 -6.36 -11.94
N GLU A 248 0.95 -6.41 -13.04
CA GLU A 248 1.63 -5.26 -13.62
C GLU A 248 1.31 -5.15 -15.11
N MET A 249 1.19 -3.92 -15.59
CA MET A 249 0.94 -3.63 -17.00
C MET A 249 1.72 -2.38 -17.42
N GLU A 250 2.37 -2.46 -18.58
CA GLU A 250 3.01 -1.29 -19.19
C GLU A 250 1.95 -0.35 -19.79
N VAL A 251 2.14 0.95 -19.59
CA VAL A 251 1.21 1.99 -20.01
C VAL A 251 1.97 3.09 -20.73
N THR A 252 1.78 3.17 -22.03
CA THR A 252 2.27 4.29 -22.84
C THR A 252 1.30 5.47 -22.74
N VAL A 253 1.80 6.60 -22.24
CA VAL A 253 1.05 7.86 -22.16
C VAL A 253 1.38 8.72 -23.38
N THR A 254 0.36 9.05 -24.17
CA THR A 254 0.46 9.93 -25.35
C THR A 254 0.31 11.39 -24.95
N ALA A 255 0.82 12.30 -25.78
CA ALA A 255 0.63 13.74 -25.56
C ALA A 255 -0.85 14.11 -25.63
N ASN A 256 -1.29 15.08 -24.81
CA ASN A 256 -2.69 15.48 -24.78
C ASN A 256 -3.15 15.96 -26.17
N PRO A 257 -4.14 15.31 -26.80
CA PRO A 257 -4.58 15.65 -28.16
C PRO A 257 -5.11 17.09 -28.28
N ARG A 258 -5.48 17.74 -27.17
CA ARG A 258 -5.97 19.13 -27.16
C ARG A 258 -4.87 20.21 -27.15
N SER A 259 -3.59 19.84 -27.05
CA SER A 259 -2.46 20.80 -27.03
C SER A 259 -1.94 21.18 -28.42
N GLY A 260 -2.46 20.58 -29.51
CA GLY A 260 -1.87 20.67 -30.86
C GLY A 260 -2.65 21.50 -31.89
N SER A 261 -3.57 22.38 -31.49
CA SER A 261 -4.38 23.20 -32.42
C SER A 261 -4.36 24.68 -32.03
N GLY A 262 -3.20 25.31 -32.19
CA GLY A 262 -3.01 26.72 -31.90
C GLY A 262 -1.97 27.39 -32.79
N ASN A 263 -1.89 27.01 -34.07
CA ASN A 263 -1.16 27.82 -35.03
C ASN A 263 -1.77 27.72 -36.44
N LYS A 264 -2.94 28.35 -36.64
CA LYS A 264 -3.40 28.73 -37.98
C LYS A 264 -2.83 30.11 -38.31
N GLN A 265 -1.75 30.07 -39.08
CA GLN A 265 -1.36 31.00 -40.15
C GLN A 265 -1.82 32.46 -40.00
N SER A 266 -0.88 33.30 -39.54
CA SER A 266 -0.75 34.69 -39.93
C SER A 266 0.08 34.79 -41.21
N GLY A 267 -0.41 35.55 -42.20
CA GLY A 267 0.26 35.94 -43.44
C GLY A 267 -0.54 35.50 -44.67
N GLY A 268 -1.19 36.35 -45.47
CA GLY A 268 -1.04 37.78 -45.68
C GLY A 268 -0.51 38.05 -47.09
N HIS A 269 -1.43 38.11 -48.07
CA HIS A 269 -1.53 39.05 -49.20
C HIS A 269 -2.41 38.49 -50.32
#